data_AF-A0A7U9SY26-F1
#
_entry.id   AF-A0A7U9SY26-F1
#
_cell.length_a   1.000
_cell.length_b   1.000
_cell.length_c   1.000
_cell.angle_alpha   90.00
_cell.angle_beta   90.00
_cell.angle_gamma   90.00
#
_symmetry.space_group_name_H-M   'P 1'
#
loop_
_entity.id
_entity.type
_entity.pdbx_description
1 polymer ?
#
loop_
_entity_poly.entity_id
_entity_poly.type
_entity_poly.pdbx_seq_one_letter_code
_entity_poly.pdbx_strand_id
1 'polypeptide(L)'
;MEDSNGRAFRQGIGLVLIVIISVVAVTFFLLFMANWLHPVLGVVVECIMTYQILAVKCLKVESMKVYQCLKNGNLEQARKAVSMIVGRDTKHLDEEGVAKAAIETVAENTSDGVIAPMLYLAVGGPVLGFLYKAVNTMDSMIGYKNEKYLYFGRSAAKLDDFVNFFPARISACLMITASFLAGRQFSGKGAWTIYKRDRKKHTSPNSGQTEAICAGALSIQLAGDASYFGKTVKKPHIGDAVRGVEYLPYTESLLAFLL
;
A
#
# COMPACT_ATOMS: atom_id res chain seq x y z
N MET A 1 -5.54 -34.92 0.98
CA MET A 1 -5.13 -33.53 1.28
C MET A 1 -4.61 -32.80 0.03
N GLU A 2 -3.76 -33.42 -0.78
CA GLU A 2 -3.17 -32.82 -1.99
C GLU A 2 -4.21 -32.36 -3.03
N ASP A 3 -5.26 -33.16 -3.24
CA ASP A 3 -6.33 -32.88 -4.20
C ASP A 3 -7.24 -31.69 -3.78
N SER A 4 -7.39 -31.48 -2.46
CA SER A 4 -8.12 -30.33 -1.89
C SER A 4 -7.35 -29.02 -2.09
N ASN A 5 -6.04 -29.04 -1.89
CA ASN A 5 -5.16 -27.88 -2.08
C ASN A 5 -5.11 -27.46 -3.56
N GLY A 6 -5.02 -28.44 -4.48
CA GLY A 6 -5.06 -28.19 -5.92
C GLY A 6 -6.39 -27.61 -6.40
N ARG A 7 -7.51 -28.04 -5.81
CA ARG A 7 -8.84 -27.49 -6.09
C ARG A 7 -8.98 -26.06 -5.59
N ALA A 8 -8.55 -25.77 -4.36
CA ALA A 8 -8.57 -24.42 -3.78
C ALA A 8 -7.75 -23.42 -4.61
N PHE A 9 -6.60 -23.83 -5.12
CA PHE A 9 -5.77 -22.99 -6.00
C PHE A 9 -6.48 -22.67 -7.33
N ARG A 10 -7.10 -23.66 -7.98
CA ARG A 10 -7.87 -23.47 -9.21
C ARG A 10 -9.08 -22.56 -9.01
N GLN A 11 -9.78 -22.71 -7.87
CA GLN A 11 -10.88 -21.82 -7.49
C GLN A 11 -10.41 -20.38 -7.27
N GLY A 12 -9.22 -20.20 -6.67
CA GLY A 12 -8.59 -18.89 -6.53
C GLY A 12 -8.29 -18.24 -7.87
N ILE A 13 -7.75 -18.99 -8.84
CA ILE A 13 -7.55 -18.50 -10.22
C ILE A 13 -8.89 -18.11 -10.86
N GLY A 14 -9.90 -18.97 -10.72
CA GLY A 14 -11.24 -18.69 -11.25
C GLY A 14 -11.83 -17.39 -10.69
N LEU A 15 -11.74 -17.18 -9.37
CA LEU A 15 -12.18 -15.95 -8.73
C LEU A 15 -11.43 -14.72 -9.29
N VAL A 16 -10.10 -14.79 -9.35
CA VAL A 16 -9.27 -13.69 -9.88
C VAL A 16 -9.69 -13.33 -11.30
N LEU A 17 -9.86 -14.33 -12.18
CA LEU A 17 -10.28 -14.10 -13.56
C LEU A 17 -11.70 -13.51 -13.64
N ILE A 18 -12.66 -14.05 -12.87
CA ILE A 18 -14.04 -13.54 -12.85
C ILE A 18 -14.08 -12.08 -12.39
N VAL A 19 -13.35 -11.74 -11.33
CA VAL A 19 -13.31 -10.37 -10.80
C VAL A 19 -12.66 -9.43 -11.82
N ILE A 20 -11.52 -9.79 -12.40
CA ILE A 20 -10.84 -8.94 -13.40
C ILE A 20 -11.70 -8.76 -14.64
N ILE A 21 -12.24 -9.84 -15.21
CA ILE A 21 -13.06 -9.79 -16.43
C ILE A 21 -14.32 -8.96 -16.16
N SER A 22 -15.00 -9.17 -15.03
CA SER A 22 -16.22 -8.41 -14.70
C SER A 22 -15.92 -6.92 -14.48
N VAL A 23 -14.87 -6.56 -13.74
CA VAL A 23 -14.48 -5.16 -13.51
C VAL A 23 -14.11 -4.48 -14.82
N VAL A 24 -13.29 -5.12 -15.65
CA VAL A 24 -12.90 -4.57 -16.96
C VAL A 24 -14.11 -4.42 -17.87
N ALA A 25 -14.96 -5.43 -17.97
CA ALA A 25 -16.15 -5.42 -18.83
C ALA A 25 -17.13 -4.33 -18.40
N VAL A 26 -17.44 -4.23 -17.10
CA VAL A 26 -18.36 -3.21 -16.58
C VAL A 26 -17.78 -1.81 -16.78
N THR A 27 -16.51 -1.58 -16.44
CA THR A 27 -15.86 -0.26 -16.60
C THR A 27 -15.83 0.16 -18.07
N PHE A 28 -15.43 -0.75 -18.96
CA PHE A 28 -15.41 -0.50 -20.41
C PHE A 28 -16.82 -0.23 -20.94
N PHE A 29 -17.81 -1.04 -20.57
CA PHE A 29 -19.19 -0.89 -21.02
C PHE A 29 -19.78 0.46 -20.58
N LEU A 30 -19.57 0.87 -19.33
CA LEU A 30 -20.04 2.15 -18.83
C LEU A 30 -19.40 3.33 -19.57
N LEU A 31 -18.08 3.30 -19.81
CA LEU A 31 -17.40 4.34 -20.58
C LEU A 31 -17.84 4.36 -22.05
N PHE A 32 -17.99 3.19 -22.67
CA PHE A 32 -18.44 3.06 -24.04
C PHE A 32 -19.86 3.60 -24.21
N MET A 33 -20.79 3.22 -23.33
CA MET A 33 -22.17 3.72 -23.34
C MET A 33 -22.23 5.23 -23.08
N ALA A 34 -21.44 5.76 -22.13
CA ALA A 34 -21.40 7.19 -21.86
C ALA A 34 -20.92 8.00 -23.08
N ASN A 35 -19.84 7.53 -23.74
CA ASN A 35 -19.32 8.17 -24.95
C ASN A 35 -20.28 8.03 -26.14
N TRP A 36 -20.97 6.89 -26.25
CA TRP A 36 -21.96 6.65 -27.29
C TRP A 36 -23.18 7.56 -27.16
N LEU A 37 -23.66 7.81 -25.93
CA LEU A 37 -24.78 8.72 -25.65
C LEU A 37 -24.41 10.18 -25.90
N HIS A 38 -23.30 10.65 -25.35
CA HIS A 38 -22.82 12.01 -25.56
C HIS A 38 -21.34 12.15 -25.16
N PRO A 39 -20.45 12.74 -25.99
CA PRO A 39 -19.02 12.87 -25.67
C PRO A 39 -18.73 13.55 -24.33
N VAL A 40 -19.48 14.61 -23.98
CA VAL A 40 -19.33 15.29 -22.67
C VAL A 40 -19.70 14.37 -21.50
N LEU A 41 -20.71 13.50 -21.67
CA LEU A 41 -21.05 12.52 -20.63
C LEU A 41 -19.92 11.51 -20.46
N GLY A 42 -19.30 11.07 -21.56
CA GLY A 42 -18.08 10.26 -21.56
C GLY A 42 -16.98 10.87 -20.70
N VAL A 43 -16.66 12.15 -20.93
CA VAL A 43 -15.66 12.90 -20.14
C VAL A 43 -16.05 12.98 -18.66
N VAL A 44 -17.31 13.29 -18.34
CA VAL A 44 -17.76 13.37 -16.93
C VAL A 44 -17.63 12.02 -16.23
N VAL A 45 -18.04 10.93 -16.86
CA VAL A 45 -17.92 9.57 -16.30
C VAL A 45 -16.45 9.19 -16.12
N GLU A 46 -15.60 9.45 -17.11
CA GLU A 46 -14.17 9.23 -17.03
C GLU A 46 -13.51 10.01 -15.88
N CYS A 47 -13.87 11.27 -15.69
CA CYS A 47 -13.39 12.09 -14.57
C CYS A 47 -13.79 11.50 -13.21
N ILE A 48 -15.07 11.11 -13.05
CA ILE A 48 -15.57 10.51 -11.80
C ILE A 48 -14.85 9.19 -11.52
N MET A 49 -14.73 8.34 -12.53
CA MET A 49 -14.04 7.05 -12.42
C MET A 49 -12.57 7.23 -12.03
N THR A 50 -11.86 8.14 -12.70
CA THR A 50 -10.46 8.48 -12.41
C THR A 50 -10.28 8.98 -10.98
N TYR A 51 -11.18 9.84 -10.53
CA TYR A 51 -11.17 10.35 -9.15
C TYR A 51 -11.34 9.23 -8.11
N GLN A 52 -12.22 8.25 -8.36
CA GLN A 52 -12.46 7.14 -7.43
C GLN A 52 -11.29 6.16 -7.32
N ILE A 53 -10.46 6.05 -8.35
CA ILE A 53 -9.32 5.14 -8.38
C ILE A 53 -8.20 5.56 -7.43
N LEU A 54 -8.03 6.88 -7.19
CA LEU A 54 -6.93 7.41 -6.38
C LEU A 54 -7.27 7.42 -4.88
N ALA A 55 -6.42 6.80 -4.05
CA ALA A 55 -6.67 6.65 -2.60
C ALA A 55 -6.06 7.76 -1.72
N VAL A 56 -5.44 8.78 -2.34
CA VAL A 56 -4.70 9.89 -1.70
C VAL A 56 -5.42 10.47 -0.47
N LYS A 57 -6.68 10.89 -0.67
CA LYS A 57 -7.47 11.55 0.39
C LYS A 57 -7.76 10.59 1.55
N CYS A 58 -8.13 9.35 1.25
CA CYS A 58 -8.42 8.34 2.26
C CYS A 58 -7.16 8.03 3.09
N LEU A 59 -6.03 7.80 2.42
CA LEU A 59 -4.76 7.52 3.08
C LEU A 59 -4.35 8.65 4.03
N LYS A 60 -4.49 9.91 3.60
CA LYS A 60 -4.24 11.08 4.43
C LYS A 60 -5.17 11.15 5.64
N VAL A 61 -6.47 10.98 5.44
CA VAL A 61 -7.46 11.07 6.51
C VAL A 61 -7.22 10.00 7.57
N GLU A 62 -7.04 8.75 7.19
CA GLU A 62 -6.89 7.65 8.15
C GLU A 62 -5.55 7.69 8.89
N SER A 63 -4.45 8.02 8.21
CA SER A 63 -3.14 8.18 8.87
C SER A 63 -3.10 9.38 9.83
N MET A 64 -3.78 10.49 9.49
CA MET A 64 -3.87 11.65 10.37
C MET A 64 -4.69 11.38 11.63
N LYS A 65 -5.69 10.49 11.60
CA LYS A 65 -6.39 10.05 12.82
C LYS A 65 -5.42 9.39 13.80
N VAL A 66 -4.53 8.52 13.31
CA VAL A 66 -3.50 7.87 14.15
C VAL A 66 -2.57 8.93 14.76
N TYR A 67 -2.07 9.84 13.92
CA TYR A 67 -1.20 10.94 14.38
C TYR A 67 -1.86 11.79 15.46
N GLN A 68 -3.11 12.22 15.26
CA GLN A 68 -3.84 13.04 16.23
C GLN A 68 -4.05 12.30 17.56
N CYS A 69 -4.35 11.00 17.53
CA CYS A 69 -4.48 10.21 18.75
C CYS A 69 -3.16 10.12 19.52
N LEU A 70 -2.05 9.85 18.83
CA LEU A 70 -0.72 9.81 19.46
C LEU A 70 -0.31 11.18 20.01
N LYS A 71 -0.51 12.26 19.23
CA LYS A 71 -0.21 13.63 19.64
C LYS A 71 -0.95 14.03 20.93
N ASN A 72 -2.17 13.53 21.11
CA ASN A 72 -2.99 13.80 22.29
C ASN A 72 -2.71 12.83 23.45
N GLY A 73 -1.69 11.98 23.37
CA GLY A 73 -1.34 11.00 24.40
C GLY A 73 -2.37 9.87 24.57
N ASN A 74 -3.24 9.64 23.57
CA ASN A 74 -4.29 8.63 23.63
C ASN A 74 -3.90 7.36 22.87
N LEU A 75 -3.05 6.54 23.50
CA LEU A 75 -2.54 5.31 22.90
C LEU A 75 -3.65 4.30 22.57
N GLU A 76 -4.69 4.18 23.39
CA GLU A 76 -5.79 3.24 23.13
C GLU A 76 -6.54 3.61 21.85
N GLN A 77 -6.89 4.88 21.67
CA GLN A 77 -7.50 5.36 20.44
C GLN A 77 -6.54 5.25 19.25
N ALA A 78 -5.24 5.48 19.45
CA ALA A 78 -4.24 5.32 18.40
C ALA A 78 -4.12 3.86 17.92
N ARG A 79 -4.15 2.88 18.84
CA ARG A 79 -4.18 1.44 18.52
C ARG A 79 -5.42 1.04 17.73
N LYS A 80 -6.58 1.63 18.07
CA LYS A 80 -7.84 1.43 17.34
C LYS A 80 -7.79 2.05 15.95
N ALA A 81 -7.32 3.29 15.84
CA ALA A 81 -7.18 3.97 14.55
C ALA A 81 -6.23 3.21 13.62
N VAL A 82 -5.06 2.80 14.12
CA VAL A 82 -4.07 2.10 13.30
C VAL A 82 -4.55 0.71 12.88
N SER A 83 -5.35 0.01 13.71
CA SER A 83 -5.94 -1.30 13.33
C SER A 83 -6.89 -1.23 12.13
N MET A 84 -7.38 -0.04 11.77
CA MET A 84 -8.22 0.14 10.59
C MET A 84 -7.42 0.18 9.29
N ILE A 85 -6.10 0.39 9.37
CA ILE A 85 -5.21 0.58 8.22
C ILE A 85 -4.06 -0.43 8.15
N VAL A 86 -3.94 -1.33 9.14
CA VAL A 86 -2.93 -2.41 9.15
C VAL A 86 -3.59 -3.77 9.24
N GLY A 87 -2.98 -4.78 8.64
CA GLY A 87 -3.40 -6.19 8.75
C GLY A 87 -2.81 -6.96 9.95
N ARG A 88 -2.14 -6.29 10.90
CA ARG A 88 -1.44 -6.89 12.05
C ARG A 88 -2.14 -6.62 13.38
N ASP A 89 -1.85 -7.42 14.40
CA ASP A 89 -2.39 -7.20 15.74
C ASP A 89 -1.84 -5.90 16.35
N THR A 90 -2.72 -5.04 16.87
CA THR A 90 -2.32 -3.71 17.38
C THR A 90 -2.48 -3.54 18.89
N LYS A 91 -3.17 -4.47 19.56
CA LYS A 91 -3.56 -4.33 20.98
C LYS A 91 -2.40 -4.11 21.94
N HIS A 92 -1.23 -4.64 21.63
CA HIS A 92 -0.04 -4.60 22.48
C HIS A 92 1.06 -3.68 21.95
N LEU A 93 0.80 -2.89 20.89
CA LEU A 93 1.78 -1.94 20.37
C LEU A 93 1.97 -0.78 21.34
N ASP A 94 3.19 -0.42 21.67
CA ASP A 94 3.51 0.85 22.31
C ASP A 94 3.35 2.02 21.31
N GLU A 95 3.58 3.26 21.78
CA GLU A 95 3.47 4.46 20.94
C GLU A 95 4.36 4.38 19.70
N GLU A 96 5.59 3.88 19.88
CA GLU A 96 6.56 3.69 18.79
C GLU A 96 6.07 2.65 17.78
N GLY A 97 5.54 1.50 18.26
CA GLY A 97 4.99 0.45 17.43
C GLY A 97 3.77 0.90 16.62
N VAL A 98 2.90 1.74 17.21
CA VAL A 98 1.76 2.35 16.50
C VAL A 98 2.26 3.33 15.42
N ALA A 99 3.23 4.18 15.75
CA ALA A 99 3.80 5.13 14.80
C ALA A 99 4.50 4.41 13.62
N LYS A 100 5.32 3.39 13.91
CA LYS A 100 5.95 2.53 12.88
C LYS A 100 4.90 1.90 11.98
N ALA A 101 3.82 1.35 12.55
CA ALA A 101 2.75 0.73 11.78
C ALA A 101 2.09 1.70 10.81
N ALA A 102 1.80 2.92 11.27
CA ALA A 102 1.23 3.95 10.41
C ALA A 102 2.19 4.39 9.30
N ILE A 103 3.48 4.57 9.62
CA ILE A 103 4.50 4.97 8.64
C ILE A 103 4.71 3.90 7.57
N GLU A 104 4.79 2.62 7.97
CA GLU A 104 4.88 1.46 7.07
C GLU A 104 3.69 1.44 6.10
N THR A 105 2.46 1.54 6.63
CA THR A 105 1.24 1.58 5.81
C THR A 105 1.25 2.74 4.82
N VAL A 106 1.64 3.94 5.26
CA VAL A 106 1.68 5.12 4.37
C VAL A 106 2.75 4.95 3.29
N ALA A 107 3.93 4.43 3.63
CA ALA A 107 5.00 4.18 2.67
C ALA A 107 4.57 3.15 1.61
N GLU A 108 3.95 2.03 2.01
CA GLU A 108 3.43 1.01 1.11
C GLU A 108 2.32 1.57 0.21
N ASN A 109 1.31 2.20 0.81
CA ASN A 109 0.14 2.73 0.07
C ASN A 109 0.45 3.96 -0.78
N THR A 110 1.60 4.60 -0.63
CA THR A 110 2.04 5.63 -1.60
C THR A 110 2.31 5.00 -2.96
N SER A 111 2.90 3.81 -2.99
CA SER A 111 3.02 3.05 -4.22
C SER A 111 1.64 2.58 -4.69
N ASP A 112 0.95 1.81 -3.84
CA ASP A 112 -0.17 0.99 -4.32
C ASP A 112 -1.50 1.77 -4.40
N GLY A 113 -1.64 2.80 -3.57
CA GLY A 113 -2.83 3.64 -3.50
C GLY A 113 -2.79 4.86 -4.41
N VAL A 114 -1.61 5.25 -4.91
CA VAL A 114 -1.41 6.52 -5.62
C VAL A 114 -0.61 6.34 -6.90
N ILE A 115 0.68 6.01 -6.80
CA ILE A 115 1.58 6.03 -7.96
C ILE A 115 1.23 4.93 -8.96
N ALA A 116 0.99 3.71 -8.49
CA ALA A 116 0.60 2.61 -9.36
C ALA A 116 -0.74 2.88 -10.06
N PRO A 117 -1.84 3.27 -9.36
CA PRO A 117 -3.07 3.71 -10.02
C PRO A 117 -2.86 4.81 -11.06
N MET A 118 -2.03 5.83 -10.77
CA MET A 118 -1.72 6.91 -11.72
C MET A 118 -1.04 6.39 -12.99
N LEU A 119 -0.10 5.45 -12.86
CA LEU A 119 0.58 4.85 -14.01
C LEU A 119 -0.40 4.03 -14.88
N TYR A 120 -1.27 3.22 -14.26
CA TYR A 120 -2.27 2.45 -15.00
C TYR A 120 -3.32 3.34 -15.67
N LEU A 121 -3.76 4.41 -14.99
CA LEU A 121 -4.61 5.45 -15.57
C LEU A 121 -3.95 6.12 -16.78
N ALA A 122 -2.66 6.44 -16.71
CA ALA A 122 -1.94 7.08 -17.81
C ALA A 122 -1.81 6.16 -19.04
N VAL A 123 -1.68 4.85 -18.84
CA VAL A 123 -1.48 3.87 -19.93
C VAL A 123 -2.80 3.49 -20.62
N GLY A 124 -3.89 3.33 -19.87
CA GLY A 124 -5.14 2.81 -20.44
C GLY A 124 -6.40 3.36 -19.80
N GLY A 125 -6.32 4.56 -19.23
CA GLY A 125 -7.45 5.27 -18.65
C GLY A 125 -8.10 4.52 -17.48
N PRO A 126 -9.38 4.81 -17.19
CA PRO A 126 -10.05 4.21 -16.06
C PRO A 126 -10.20 2.69 -16.14
N VAL A 127 -10.22 2.10 -17.34
CA VAL A 127 -10.31 0.64 -17.50
C VAL A 127 -9.10 -0.06 -16.88
N LEU A 128 -7.88 0.39 -17.21
CA LEU A 128 -6.68 -0.16 -16.59
C LEU A 128 -6.53 0.25 -15.12
N GLY A 129 -6.96 1.46 -14.76
CA GLY A 129 -6.95 1.90 -13.35
C GLY A 129 -7.85 1.04 -12.45
N PHE A 130 -9.07 0.70 -12.89
CA PHE A 130 -9.95 -0.20 -12.16
C PHE A 130 -9.48 -1.65 -12.19
N LEU A 131 -8.88 -2.13 -13.28
CA LEU A 131 -8.23 -3.44 -13.32
C LEU A 131 -7.18 -3.53 -12.22
N TYR A 132 -6.27 -2.55 -12.17
CA TYR A 132 -5.23 -2.50 -11.15
C TYR A 132 -5.83 -2.46 -9.74
N LYS A 133 -6.82 -1.60 -9.50
CA LYS A 133 -7.49 -1.51 -8.20
C LYS A 133 -8.18 -2.80 -7.79
N ALA A 134 -8.77 -3.54 -8.73
CA ALA A 134 -9.36 -4.83 -8.45
C ALA A 134 -8.30 -5.86 -8.01
N VAL A 135 -7.15 -5.90 -8.70
CA VAL A 135 -6.02 -6.77 -8.31
C VAL A 135 -5.54 -6.45 -6.90
N ASN A 136 -5.27 -5.16 -6.63
CA ASN A 136 -4.77 -4.71 -5.33
C ASN A 136 -5.76 -4.94 -4.18
N THR A 137 -7.05 -4.73 -4.45
CA THR A 137 -8.12 -5.01 -3.48
C THR A 137 -8.23 -6.51 -3.19
N MET A 138 -8.12 -7.36 -4.22
CA MET A 138 -8.15 -8.81 -4.03
C MET A 138 -7.01 -9.29 -3.13
N ASP A 139 -5.78 -8.80 -3.31
CA ASP A 139 -4.68 -9.18 -2.42
C ASP A 139 -4.96 -8.81 -0.96
N SER A 140 -5.43 -7.59 -0.71
CA SER A 140 -5.80 -7.14 0.64
C SER A 140 -6.96 -7.92 1.28
N MET A 141 -7.86 -8.50 0.47
CA MET A 141 -9.04 -9.24 0.97
C MET A 141 -8.78 -10.74 1.14
N ILE A 142 -8.04 -11.36 0.21
CA ILE A 142 -7.89 -12.83 0.16
C ILE A 142 -6.44 -13.30 0.12
N GLY A 143 -5.44 -12.41 0.05
CA GLY A 143 -4.00 -12.74 -0.02
C GLY A 143 -3.38 -13.25 1.30
N TYR A 144 -4.16 -13.35 2.37
CA TYR A 144 -3.66 -13.76 3.69
C TYR A 144 -3.06 -15.17 3.69
N LYS A 145 -1.88 -15.32 4.30
CA LYS A 145 -1.23 -16.62 4.53
C LYS A 145 -1.79 -17.31 5.78
N ASN A 146 -3.10 -17.55 5.82
CA ASN A 146 -3.75 -18.38 6.85
C ASN A 146 -4.19 -19.73 6.27
N GLU A 147 -4.57 -20.68 7.14
CA GLU A 147 -4.91 -22.06 6.74
C GLU A 147 -6.00 -22.12 5.65
N LYS A 148 -6.90 -21.14 5.61
CA LYS A 148 -7.99 -21.05 4.64
C LYS A 148 -7.57 -20.46 3.29
N TYR A 149 -6.69 -19.45 3.29
CA TYR A 149 -6.36 -18.68 2.09
C TYR A 149 -4.97 -18.95 1.50
N LEU A 150 -4.13 -19.76 2.15
CA LEU A 150 -2.76 -20.04 1.70
C LEU A 150 -2.67 -20.51 0.24
N TYR A 151 -3.63 -21.33 -0.21
CA TYR A 151 -3.70 -21.83 -1.58
C TYR A 151 -4.67 -21.02 -2.45
N PHE A 152 -5.80 -20.59 -1.89
CA PHE A 152 -6.83 -19.84 -2.60
C PHE A 152 -6.36 -18.41 -2.97
N GLY A 153 -5.80 -17.68 -2.01
CA GLY A 153 -5.33 -16.30 -2.16
C GLY A 153 -4.01 -16.14 -2.91
N ARG A 154 -3.26 -17.24 -3.07
CA ARG A 154 -1.91 -17.21 -3.64
C ARG A 154 -1.88 -16.61 -5.06
N SER A 155 -2.91 -16.87 -5.86
CA SER A 155 -3.00 -16.33 -7.22
C SER A 155 -3.21 -14.82 -7.22
N ALA A 156 -4.03 -14.30 -6.30
CA ALA A 156 -4.24 -12.86 -6.13
C ALA A 156 -2.94 -12.18 -5.67
N ALA A 157 -2.29 -12.71 -4.64
CA ALA A 157 -1.03 -12.17 -4.12
C ALA A 157 0.10 -12.15 -5.15
N LYS A 158 0.26 -13.23 -5.93
CA LYS A 158 1.27 -13.27 -7.00
C LYS A 158 0.96 -12.30 -8.13
N LEU A 159 -0.31 -12.13 -8.48
CA LEU A 159 -0.70 -11.17 -9.50
C LEU A 159 -0.48 -9.74 -9.03
N ASP A 160 -0.81 -9.42 -7.78
CA ASP A 160 -0.50 -8.13 -7.17
C ASP A 160 1.01 -7.85 -7.20
N ASP A 161 1.82 -8.80 -6.72
CA ASP A 161 3.28 -8.68 -6.74
C ASP A 161 3.82 -8.41 -8.16
N PHE A 162 3.20 -9.01 -9.18
CA PHE A 162 3.57 -8.80 -10.58
C PHE A 162 3.17 -7.41 -11.10
N VAL A 163 1.92 -6.99 -10.90
CA VAL A 163 1.43 -5.69 -11.40
C VAL A 163 2.09 -4.52 -10.66
N ASN A 164 2.46 -4.68 -9.39
CA ASN A 164 3.16 -3.68 -8.60
C ASN A 164 4.69 -3.68 -8.79
N PHE A 165 5.26 -4.63 -9.54
CA PHE A 165 6.70 -4.73 -9.70
C PHE A 165 7.32 -3.45 -10.29
N PHE A 166 6.82 -2.98 -11.44
CA PHE A 166 7.33 -1.74 -12.04
C PHE A 166 6.89 -0.50 -11.26
N PRO A 167 5.61 -0.34 -10.88
CA PRO A 167 5.17 0.79 -10.08
C PRO A 167 5.98 1.00 -8.82
N ALA A 168 6.22 -0.02 -8.00
CA ALA A 168 6.98 0.12 -6.75
C ALA A 168 8.41 0.67 -6.95
N ARG A 169 9.04 0.36 -8.09
CA ARG A 169 10.39 0.86 -8.43
C ARG A 169 10.36 2.29 -8.94
N ILE A 170 9.31 2.66 -9.68
CA ILE A 170 9.07 4.05 -10.08
C ILE A 170 8.75 4.89 -8.84
N SER A 171 7.88 4.40 -7.95
CA SER A 171 7.58 4.99 -6.65
C SER A 171 8.84 5.24 -5.85
N ALA A 172 9.73 4.24 -5.80
CA ALA A 172 11.01 4.40 -5.13
C ALA A 172 11.86 5.52 -5.72
N CYS A 173 11.99 5.61 -7.04
CA CYS A 173 12.72 6.68 -7.71
C CYS A 173 12.13 8.08 -7.40
N LEU A 174 10.80 8.19 -7.45
CA LEU A 174 10.08 9.43 -7.15
C LEU A 174 10.28 9.84 -5.69
N MET A 175 10.14 8.91 -4.74
CA MET A 175 10.34 9.17 -3.31
C MET A 175 11.79 9.54 -2.98
N ILE A 176 12.78 8.90 -3.60
CA ILE A 176 14.19 9.29 -3.45
C ILE A 176 14.38 10.72 -3.97
N THR A 177 13.87 11.04 -5.16
CA THR A 177 13.99 12.39 -5.73
C THR A 177 13.33 13.42 -4.84
N ALA A 178 12.10 13.15 -4.40
CA ALA A 178 11.38 14.00 -3.45
C ALA A 178 12.20 14.22 -2.18
N SER A 179 12.94 13.21 -1.68
CA SER A 179 13.68 13.32 -0.41
C SER A 179 14.89 14.25 -0.49
N PHE A 180 15.36 14.55 -1.70
CA PHE A 180 16.34 15.61 -1.93
C PHE A 180 15.72 17.01 -1.98
N LEU A 181 14.41 17.10 -2.30
CA LEU A 181 13.71 18.37 -2.50
C LEU A 181 12.91 18.83 -1.27
N ALA A 182 12.47 17.90 -0.41
CA ALA A 182 11.53 18.15 0.68
C ALA A 182 12.12 18.86 1.93
N GLY A 183 13.31 19.46 1.79
CA GLY A 183 13.96 20.27 2.83
C GLY A 183 14.82 19.48 3.82
N ARG A 184 15.40 20.19 4.81
CA ARG A 184 16.43 19.66 5.73
C ARG A 184 15.96 18.54 6.66
N GLN A 185 14.65 18.35 6.79
CA GLN A 185 14.04 17.34 7.63
C GLN A 185 14.10 15.92 7.04
N PHE A 186 14.40 15.80 5.74
CA PHE A 186 14.56 14.52 5.04
C PHE A 186 15.99 14.36 4.54
N SER A 187 16.52 13.14 4.65
CA SER A 187 17.86 12.80 4.16
C SER A 187 17.76 12.05 2.83
N GLY A 188 17.91 12.76 1.70
CA GLY A 188 17.95 12.09 0.39
C GLY A 188 19.13 11.12 0.21
N LYS A 189 20.27 11.43 0.82
CA LYS A 189 21.40 10.49 0.89
C LYS A 189 21.06 9.25 1.74
N GLY A 190 20.37 9.45 2.86
CA GLY A 190 19.88 8.37 3.72
C GLY A 190 18.88 7.47 2.98
N ALA A 191 17.88 8.06 2.33
CA ALA A 191 16.90 7.38 1.48
C ALA A 191 17.59 6.47 0.46
N TRP A 192 18.55 6.99 -0.31
CA TRP A 192 19.29 6.22 -1.32
C TRP A 192 20.12 5.09 -0.72
N THR A 193 20.80 5.37 0.40
CA THR A 193 21.69 4.41 1.06
C THR A 193 20.91 3.23 1.62
N ILE A 194 19.84 3.50 2.36
CA ILE A 194 18.98 2.46 2.94
C ILE A 194 18.20 1.73 1.84
N TYR A 195 17.69 2.44 0.83
CA TYR A 195 17.05 1.81 -0.33
C TYR A 195 17.95 0.74 -0.97
N LYS A 196 19.21 1.08 -1.26
CA LYS A 196 20.16 0.12 -1.86
C LYS A 196 20.43 -1.08 -0.96
N ARG A 197 20.58 -0.84 0.35
CA ARG A 197 20.95 -1.85 1.35
C ARG A 197 19.78 -2.78 1.68
N ASP A 198 18.58 -2.24 1.85
CA ASP A 198 17.48 -2.88 2.58
C ASP A 198 16.21 -3.14 1.74
N ARG A 199 16.09 -2.65 0.50
CA ARG A 199 14.86 -2.83 -0.33
C ARG A 199 14.40 -4.27 -0.56
N LYS A 200 15.25 -5.26 -0.25
CA LYS A 200 14.96 -6.70 -0.37
C LYS A 200 14.62 -7.36 0.97
N LYS A 201 14.64 -6.62 2.08
CA LYS A 201 14.35 -7.10 3.44
C LYS A 201 12.85 -7.06 3.73
N HIS A 202 12.03 -7.51 2.79
CA HIS A 202 10.58 -7.64 2.97
C HIS A 202 10.08 -8.91 2.28
N THR A 203 8.96 -9.47 2.73
CA THR A 203 8.39 -10.70 2.13
C THR A 203 7.75 -10.43 0.77
N SER A 204 7.20 -9.23 0.57
CA SER A 204 6.80 -8.76 -0.77
C SER A 204 8.01 -8.11 -1.46
N PRO A 205 8.24 -8.41 -2.75
CA PRO A 205 9.27 -7.74 -3.56
C PRO A 205 9.02 -6.23 -3.75
N ASN A 206 7.83 -5.74 -3.42
CA ASN A 206 7.35 -4.39 -3.73
C ASN A 206 7.33 -3.47 -2.50
N SER A 207 6.71 -3.88 -1.38
CA SER A 207 6.58 -3.00 -0.19
C SER A 207 7.94 -2.52 0.35
N GLY A 208 8.94 -3.41 0.32
CA GLY A 208 10.30 -3.07 0.78
C GLY A 208 10.97 -1.95 -0.04
N GLN A 209 10.51 -1.64 -1.26
CA GLN A 209 11.05 -0.55 -2.06
C GLN A 209 10.79 0.80 -1.41
N THR A 210 9.53 1.09 -1.03
CA THR A 210 9.13 2.39 -0.47
C THR A 210 9.39 2.48 1.03
N GLU A 211 9.25 1.38 1.78
CA GLU A 211 9.60 1.32 3.20
C GLU A 211 11.09 1.64 3.46
N ALA A 212 12.00 1.07 2.65
CA ALA A 212 13.44 1.34 2.79
C ALA A 212 13.79 2.81 2.54
N ILE A 213 13.09 3.47 1.61
CA ILE A 213 13.27 4.89 1.35
C ILE A 213 12.75 5.71 2.52
N CYS A 214 11.56 5.38 3.03
CA CYS A 214 10.97 6.07 4.16
C CYS A 214 11.87 5.98 5.41
N ALA A 215 12.35 4.78 5.73
CA ALA A 215 13.29 4.54 6.83
C ALA A 215 14.57 5.37 6.69
N GLY A 216 15.18 5.38 5.50
CA GLY A 216 16.39 6.17 5.25
C GLY A 216 16.18 7.68 5.20
N ALA A 217 15.06 8.14 4.64
CA ALA A 217 14.72 9.56 4.56
C ALA A 217 14.50 10.17 5.94
N LEU A 218 13.86 9.41 6.83
CA LEU A 218 13.54 9.82 8.21
C LEU A 218 14.62 9.46 9.23
N SER A 219 15.64 8.68 8.85
CA SER A 219 16.67 8.14 9.75
C SER A 219 16.09 7.32 10.90
N ILE A 220 15.10 6.47 10.60
CA ILE A 220 14.43 5.58 11.54
C ILE A 220 14.59 4.12 11.12
N GLN A 221 14.23 3.21 12.03
CA GLN A 221 14.13 1.79 11.76
C GLN A 221 12.66 1.36 11.66
N LEU A 222 12.31 0.73 10.54
CA LEU A 222 11.01 0.15 10.26
C LEU A 222 11.09 -1.38 10.22
N ALA A 223 9.94 -2.03 10.03
CA ALA A 223 9.77 -3.47 10.06
C ALA A 223 10.22 -4.06 11.41
N GLY A 224 10.59 -5.34 11.41
CA GLY A 224 10.83 -6.11 12.63
C GLY A 224 9.64 -6.99 13.04
N ASP A 225 9.71 -7.51 14.25
CA ASP A 225 8.75 -8.48 14.77
C ASP A 225 7.32 -7.90 14.77
N ALA A 226 6.39 -8.64 14.17
CA ALA A 226 4.99 -8.25 14.10
C ALA A 226 4.10 -9.44 14.48
N SER A 227 3.04 -9.20 15.26
CA SER A 227 2.07 -10.24 15.62
C SER A 227 0.92 -10.29 14.62
N TYR A 228 0.56 -11.49 14.19
CA TYR A 228 -0.62 -11.76 13.36
C TYR A 228 -1.41 -12.90 13.98
N PHE A 229 -2.69 -12.67 14.31
CA PHE A 229 -3.56 -13.68 14.91
C PHE A 229 -2.95 -14.32 16.18
N GLY A 230 -2.26 -13.52 16.99
CA GLY A 230 -1.57 -13.93 18.21
C GLY A 230 -0.23 -14.65 18.01
N LYS A 231 0.27 -14.75 16.77
CA LYS A 231 1.57 -15.35 16.46
C LYS A 231 2.58 -14.29 16.03
N THR A 232 3.71 -14.22 16.74
CA THR A 232 4.82 -13.34 16.37
C THR A 232 5.54 -13.87 15.13
N VAL A 233 5.57 -13.06 14.08
CA VAL A 233 6.32 -13.30 12.84
C VAL A 233 7.58 -12.45 12.88
N LYS A 234 8.74 -13.10 12.87
CA LYS A 234 10.03 -12.41 12.79
C LYS A 234 10.26 -11.90 11.38
N LYS A 235 10.50 -10.61 11.23
CA LYS A 235 10.87 -9.97 9.95
C LYS A 235 12.21 -9.26 10.11
N PRO A 236 13.03 -9.20 9.05
CA PRO A 236 14.24 -8.39 9.09
C PRO A 236 13.87 -6.90 9.26
N HIS A 237 14.72 -6.16 9.96
CA HIS A 237 14.57 -4.71 10.10
C HIS A 237 15.04 -3.98 8.83
N ILE A 238 14.41 -2.84 8.57
CA ILE A 238 14.71 -1.94 7.45
C ILE A 238 15.14 -0.59 8.02
N GLY A 239 16.30 -0.09 7.59
CA GLY A 239 16.88 1.15 8.12
C GLY A 239 17.64 0.95 9.42
N ASP A 240 18.03 2.08 10.03
CA ASP A 240 18.89 2.15 11.21
C ASP A 240 18.18 2.89 12.34
N ALA A 241 18.33 2.43 13.58
CA ALA A 241 17.73 3.04 14.76
C ALA A 241 18.50 4.29 15.23
N VAL A 242 18.80 5.20 14.30
CA VAL A 242 19.53 6.46 14.56
C VAL A 242 18.65 7.42 15.37
N ARG A 243 17.33 7.38 15.11
CA ARG A 243 16.32 8.15 15.81
C ARG A 243 15.16 7.24 16.23
N GLY A 244 14.65 7.44 17.44
CA GLY A 244 13.40 6.81 17.88
C GLY A 244 12.21 7.28 17.03
N VAL A 245 11.22 6.42 16.83
CA VAL A 245 10.01 6.78 16.07
C VAL A 245 9.06 7.54 17.01
N GLU A 246 9.33 8.82 17.21
CA GLU A 246 8.43 9.74 17.91
C GLU A 246 7.20 10.06 17.03
N TYR A 247 6.07 10.42 17.64
CA TYR A 247 4.85 10.96 16.99
C TYR A 247 5.12 12.36 16.44
N LEU A 248 5.97 12.40 15.43
CA LEU A 248 6.54 13.62 14.92
C LEU A 248 5.55 14.34 13.98
N PRO A 249 5.72 15.66 13.77
CA PRO A 249 5.06 16.41 12.69
C PRO A 249 5.35 15.84 11.28
N TYR A 250 6.12 14.75 11.19
CA TYR A 250 6.35 14.04 9.96
C TYR A 250 5.15 13.26 9.47
N THR A 251 4.06 12.96 10.18
CA THR A 251 2.91 12.37 9.46
C THR A 251 2.33 13.38 8.46
N GLU A 252 2.24 14.66 8.86
CA GLU A 252 1.93 15.75 7.92
C GLU A 252 3.04 15.93 6.90
N SER A 253 4.31 15.88 7.30
CA SER A 253 5.42 16.08 6.37
C SER A 253 5.61 14.90 5.42
N LEU A 254 5.30 13.66 5.83
CA LEU A 254 5.36 12.41 5.06
C LEU A 254 4.17 12.39 4.11
N LEU A 255 2.98 12.77 4.57
CA LEU A 255 1.83 12.92 3.71
C LEU A 255 2.05 14.07 2.71
N ALA A 256 2.64 15.19 3.10
CA ALA A 256 3.04 16.28 2.18
C ALA A 256 4.25 15.92 1.29
N PHE A 257 5.03 14.91 1.69
CA PHE A 257 6.19 14.38 0.98
C PHE A 257 5.79 13.28 -0.03
N LEU A 258 4.68 12.58 0.23
CA LEU A 258 4.20 11.43 -0.53
C LEU A 258 2.93 11.73 -1.35
N LEU A 259 2.19 12.80 -1.03
CA LEU A 259 0.93 13.23 -1.65
C LEU A 259 0.95 14.73 -1.98
#